data_AF-A0AA37HIE1-F1
#
_entry.id   AF-A0AA37HIE1-F1
#
_cell.length_a   1.000
_cell.length_b   1.000
_cell.length_c   1.000
_cell.angle_alpha   90.00
_cell.angle_beta   90.00
_cell.angle_gamma   90.00
#
_symmetry.space_group_name_H-M   'P 1'
#
loop_
_entity.id
_entity.type
_entity.pdbx_description
1 polymer ?
#
loop_
_entity_poly.entity_id
_entity_poly.type
_entity_poly.pdbx_seq_one_letter_code
_entity_poly.pdbx_strand_id
1 'polypeptide(L)' 'MSSGVYLTFFGSFVFGTPGFPLADVPLGQIAQDAAAGRLDVKPARIFSFDEVREAHRLMEANAAGGKMVVVH' A
#
# COMPACT_ATOMS: atom_id res chain seq x y z
N MET A 1 32.64 -3.00 -1.71
CA MET A 1 31.57 -4.00 -1.93
C MET A 1 30.46 -3.31 -2.68
N SER A 2 30.10 -3.76 -3.89
CA SER A 2 28.93 -3.22 -4.57
C SER A 2 27.70 -3.59 -3.75
N SER A 3 27.15 -2.62 -3.02
CA SER A 3 25.92 -2.76 -2.26
C SER A 3 24.79 -3.08 -3.23
N GLY A 4 24.50 -4.36 -3.44
CA GLY A 4 23.33 -4.76 -4.21
C GLY A 4 22.09 -4.27 -3.47
N VAL A 5 21.27 -3.46 -4.14
CA VAL A 5 19.96 -3.08 -3.62
C VAL A 5 19.06 -4.31 -3.70
N TYR A 6 18.50 -4.73 -2.58
CA TYR A 6 17.50 -5.80 -2.55
C TYR A 6 16.16 -5.20 -2.99
N LEU A 7 15.83 -5.33 -4.27
CA LEU A 7 14.55 -4.93 -4.84
C LEU A 7 13.63 -6.15 -4.94
N THR A 8 12.54 -6.15 -4.19
CA THR A 8 11.46 -7.14 -4.31
C THR A 8 10.30 -6.49 -5.08
N PHE A 9 9.81 -7.15 -6.12
CA PHE A 9 8.71 -6.67 -6.96
C PHE A 9 7.64 -7.75 -7.06
N PHE A 10 6.38 -7.36 -6.85
CA PHE A 10 5.23 -8.20 -7.15
C PHE A 10 4.59 -7.73 -8.46
N GLY A 11 4.72 -8.53 -9.50
CA GLY A 11 4.14 -8.25 -10.81
C GLY A 11 2.74 -8.84 -10.97
N SER A 12 1.77 -7.99 -11.32
CA SER A 12 0.39 -8.41 -11.61
C SER A 12 0.04 -8.17 -13.08
N PHE A 13 0.77 -8.83 -13.99
CA PHE A 13 0.71 -8.55 -15.44
C PHE A 13 -0.61 -8.92 -16.12
N VAL A 14 -1.38 -9.85 -15.54
CA VAL A 14 -2.68 -10.28 -16.08
C VAL A 14 -3.85 -9.56 -15.45
N PHE A 15 -3.61 -8.65 -14.49
CA PHE A 15 -4.63 -7.91 -13.76
C PHE A 15 -5.49 -7.06 -14.71
N GLY A 16 -6.81 -7.28 -14.70
CA GLY A 16 -7.76 -6.59 -15.58
C GLY A 16 -7.88 -7.15 -16.99
N THR A 17 -7.20 -8.24 -17.31
CA THR A 17 -7.44 -9.01 -18.55
C THR A 17 -8.72 -9.85 -18.42
N PRO A 18 -9.27 -10.40 -19.52
CA PRO A 18 -10.42 -11.31 -19.44
C PRO A 18 -10.20 -12.55 -18.54
N GLY A 19 -8.93 -12.98 -18.36
CA GLY A 19 -8.58 -14.07 -17.44
C GLY A 19 -8.46 -13.66 -15.97
N PHE A 20 -8.50 -12.35 -15.67
CA PHE A 20 -8.49 -11.79 -14.33
C PHE A 20 -9.34 -10.50 -14.28
N PRO A 21 -10.67 -10.60 -14.45
CA PRO A 21 -11.55 -9.45 -14.54
C PRO A 21 -11.66 -8.71 -13.20
N LEU A 22 -11.80 -7.38 -13.25
CA LEU A 22 -11.88 -6.53 -12.05
C LEU A 22 -13.28 -6.40 -11.47
N ALA A 23 -14.32 -6.81 -12.21
CA ALA A 23 -15.71 -6.59 -11.84
C ALA A 23 -16.08 -7.22 -10.49
N ASP A 24 -15.41 -8.31 -10.12
CA ASP A 24 -15.65 -9.03 -8.86
C ASP A 24 -14.84 -8.47 -7.69
N VAL A 25 -13.94 -7.51 -7.92
CA VAL A 25 -13.17 -6.87 -6.84
C VAL A 25 -13.99 -5.69 -6.30
N PRO A 26 -14.38 -5.70 -5.01
CA PRO A 26 -15.32 -4.72 -4.45
C PRO A 26 -14.65 -3.37 -4.12
N LEU A 27 -13.76 -2.86 -4.97
CA LEU A 27 -13.03 -1.60 -4.72
C LEU A 27 -13.99 -0.42 -4.53
N GLY A 28 -15.04 -0.35 -5.35
CA GLY A 28 -16.07 0.69 -5.23
C GLY A 28 -16.83 0.60 -3.91
N GLN A 29 -17.22 -0.61 -3.49
CA GLN A 29 -17.90 -0.83 -2.22
C GLN A 29 -17.00 -0.47 -1.03
N ILE A 30 -15.72 -0.85 -1.06
CA ILE A 30 -14.74 -0.50 -0.03
C ILE A 30 -14.62 1.02 0.11
N ALA A 31 -14.55 1.76 -1.00
CA ALA A 31 -14.50 3.22 -0.99
C ALA A 31 -15.79 3.83 -0.40
N GLN A 32 -16.95 3.28 -0.74
CA GLN A 32 -18.24 3.71 -0.18
C GLN A 32 -18.34 3.43 1.32
N ASP A 33 -17.88 2.26 1.77
CA ASP A 33 -17.86 1.89 3.19
C ASP A 33 -16.89 2.76 3.99
N ALA A 34 -15.73 3.08 3.43
CA ALA A 34 -14.79 4.02 3.99
C ALA A 34 -15.39 5.43 4.12
N ALA A 35 -16.02 5.94 3.06
CA ALA A 35 -16.69 7.24 3.05
C ALA A 35 -17.86 7.30 4.04
N ALA A 36 -18.59 6.18 4.20
CA ALA A 36 -19.68 6.04 5.17
C ALA A 36 -19.21 5.80 6.61
N GLY A 37 -17.89 5.74 6.87
CA GLY A 37 -17.33 5.47 8.19
C GLY A 37 -17.53 4.04 8.70
N ARG A 38 -17.88 3.10 7.82
CA ARG A 38 -18.03 1.67 8.15
C ARG A 38 -16.69 0.94 8.22
N LEU A 39 -15.64 1.51 7.64
CA LEU A 39 -14.27 1.00 7.71
C LEU A 39 -13.37 2.01 8.42
N ASP A 40 -12.58 1.54 9.39
CA ASP A 40 -11.50 2.36 9.95
C ASP A 40 -10.32 2.40 8.97
N VAL A 41 -10.33 3.44 8.16
CA VAL A 41 -9.32 3.68 7.12
C VAL A 41 -8.36 4.79 7.52
N LYS A 42 -8.22 5.15 8.79
CA LYS A 42 -7.22 6.15 9.19
C LYS A 42 -5.80 5.61 8.98
N PRO A 43 -4.85 6.43 8.48
CA PRO A 43 -3.44 6.06 8.50
C PRO A 43 -2.95 5.93 9.94
N ALA A 44 -2.13 4.92 10.21
CA ALA A 44 -1.41 4.83 11.47
C ALA A 44 -0.28 5.86 11.54
N ARG A 45 0.37 6.14 10.40
CA ARG A 45 1.42 7.16 10.24
C ARG A 45 1.37 7.77 8.84
N ILE A 46 1.73 9.05 8.76
CA ILE A 46 1.88 9.78 7.50
C ILE A 46 3.32 10.30 7.45
N PHE A 47 3.98 10.15 6.30
CA PHE A 47 5.35 10.59 6.04
C PHE A 47 5.34 11.55 4.85
N SER A 48 6.26 12.50 4.83
CA SER A 48 6.62 13.24 3.61
C SER A 48 7.47 12.37 2.67
N PHE A 49 7.59 12.79 1.42
CA PHE A 49 8.44 12.08 0.45
C PHE A 49 9.91 11.97 0.90
N ASP A 50 10.45 13.01 1.54
CA ASP A 50 11.82 13.01 2.08
C ASP A 50 12.03 11.96 3.19
N GLU A 51 10.95 11.53 3.85
CA GLU A 51 10.96 10.53 4.92
C GLU A 51 10.71 9.10 4.43
N VAL A 52 10.64 8.86 3.12
CA VAL A 52 10.33 7.53 2.56
C VAL A 52 11.29 6.44 3.07
N ARG A 53 12.56 6.79 3.32
CA ARG A 53 13.56 5.87 3.89
C ARG A 53 13.17 5.40 5.28
N GLU A 54 12.59 6.26 6.10
CA GLU A 54 12.13 5.93 7.45
C GLU A 54 10.87 5.06 7.41
N ALA A 55 9.94 5.35 6.49
CA ALA A 55 8.77 4.50 6.27
C ALA A 55 9.19 3.05 5.96
N HIS A 56 10.17 2.85 5.06
CA HIS A 56 10.72 1.53 4.75
C HIS A 56 11.43 0.91 5.95
N ARG A 57 12.25 1.65 6.70
CA ARG A 57 12.91 1.14 7.90
C ARG A 57 11.93 0.58 8.92
N LEU A 58 10.78 1.23 9.10
CA LEU A 58 9.71 0.77 9.99
C LEU A 58 8.99 -0.47 9.45
N MET A 59 8.81 -0.60 8.13
CA MET A 59 8.29 -1.83 7.52
C MET A 59 9.23 -3.01 7.78
N GLU A 60 10.52 -2.84 7.51
CA GLU A 60 11.55 -3.89 7.70
C GLU A 60 11.67 -4.32 9.16
N ALA A 61 11.51 -3.38 10.10
CA ALA A 61 11.52 -3.66 11.53
C ALA A 61 10.20 -4.27 12.06
N ASN A 62 9.23 -4.57 11.18
CA ASN A 62 7.88 -5.01 11.54
C ASN A 62 7.18 -4.04 12.53
N ALA A 63 7.43 -2.75 12.38
CA ALA A 63 7.00 -1.67 13.28
C ALA A 63 5.99 -0.69 12.62
N ALA A 64 5.41 -1.07 11.47
CA ALA A 64 4.45 -0.24 10.75
C ALA A 64 3.17 0.05 11.55
N GLY A 65 2.67 -0.93 12.31
CA GLY A 65 1.51 -0.78 13.21
C GLY A 65 0.17 -0.45 12.52
N GLY A 66 0.12 -0.50 11.18
CA GLY A 66 -1.07 -0.21 10.38
C GLY A 66 -0.71 0.40 9.03
N LYS A 67 -1.67 1.09 8.41
CA LYS A 67 -1.46 1.75 7.11
C LYS A 67 -0.50 2.94 7.27
N MET A 68 0.63 2.90 6.57
CA MET A 68 1.52 4.05 6.40
C MET A 68 1.24 4.72 5.05
N VAL A 69 1.20 6.05 5.05
CA VAL A 69 0.95 6.85 3.82
C VAL A 69 2.12 7.79 3.61
N VAL A 70 2.61 7.89 2.38
CA VAL A 70 3.59 8.89 1.96
C VAL A 70 2.85 9.95 1.13
N VAL A 71 3.01 11.21 1.49
CA VAL A 71 2.46 12.36 0.76
C VAL A 71 3.56 13.13 0.04
N HIS A 72 3.18 13.84 -1.02
CA HIS A 72 4.08 14.55 -1.93
C HIS A 72 4.07 16.06 -1.71
#